data_AF-A0A970XPK9-F1
#
_entry.id   AF-A0A970XPK9-F1
#
_cell.length_a   1.000
_cell.length_b   1.000
_cell.length_c   1.000
_cell.angle_alpha   90.00
_cell.angle_beta   90.00
_cell.angle_gamma   90.00
#
_symmetry.space_group_name_H-M   'P 1'
#
loop_
_entity.id
_entity.type
_entity.pdbx_description
1 polymer ?
#
loop_
_entity_poly.entity_id
_entity_poly.type
_entity_poly.pdbx_seq_one_letter_code
_entity_poly.pdbx_strand_id
1 'polypeptide(L)' 'MKKFISTMEGLPKIAKIILALPALDIVWNIYRICRSADKKNWLGVILGILMIFPGSFIVWVLDLFTTITQDKVLWID' A
#
# COMPACT_ATOMS: atom_id res chain seq x y z
N MET A 1 3.21 -7.24 -12.78
CA MET A 1 3.46 -6.68 -11.42
C MET A 1 4.33 -5.43 -11.46
N LYS A 2 5.56 -5.49 -12.00
CA LYS A 2 6.48 -4.32 -12.07
C LYS A 2 5.86 -3.03 -12.64
N LYS A 3 5.15 -3.11 -13.77
CA LYS A 3 4.49 -1.94 -14.38
C LYS A 3 3.40 -1.32 -13.48
N PHE A 4 2.68 -2.15 -12.74
CA PHE A 4 1.68 -1.67 -11.77
C PHE A 4 2.37 -0.98 -10.58
N ILE A 5 3.38 -1.62 -10.01
CA ILE A 5 4.17 -1.06 -8.89
C ILE A 5 4.81 0.27 -9.30
N SER A 6 5.43 0.35 -10.48
CA SER A 6 6.06 1.58 -10.96
C SER A 6 5.05 2.70 -11.22
N THR A 7 3.84 2.35 -11.67
CA THR A 7 2.76 3.33 -11.85
C THR A 7 2.27 3.83 -10.49
N MET A 8 2.13 2.92 -9.51
CA MET A 8 1.73 3.23 -8.14
C MET A 8 2.75 4.13 -7.42
N GLU A 9 4.05 3.89 -7.62
CA GLU A 9 5.13 4.70 -7.06
C GLU A 9 5.25 6.07 -7.75
N GLY A 10 4.95 6.15 -9.05
CA GLY A 10 5.01 7.36 -9.85
C GLY A 10 3.79 8.29 -9.78
N LEU A 11 2.75 7.96 -8.99
CA LEU A 11 1.60 8.85 -8.84
C LEU A 11 1.98 10.15 -8.12
N PRO A 12 1.36 11.28 -8.49
CA PRO A 12 1.49 12.52 -7.72
C PRO A 12 0.87 12.35 -6.32
N LYS A 13 1.38 13.11 -5.35
CA LYS A 13 0.97 13.04 -3.94
C LYS A 13 -0.55 13.07 -3.73
N ILE A 14 -1.26 13.96 -4.44
CA ILE A 14 -2.72 14.07 -4.38
C ILE A 14 -3.39 12.73 -4.73
N ALA A 15 -2.94 12.07 -5.80
CA ALA A 15 -3.55 10.82 -6.24
C ALA A 15 -3.25 9.68 -5.25
N LYS A 16 -2.06 9.67 -4.62
CA LYS A 16 -1.75 8.73 -3.54
C LYS A 16 -2.68 8.90 -2.34
N ILE A 17 -2.95 10.15 -1.93
CA ILE A 17 -3.87 10.48 -0.83
C ILE A 17 -5.30 10.05 -1.16
N ILE A 18 -5.76 10.28 -2.39
CA ILE A 18 -7.11 9.84 -2.83
C ILE A 18 -7.22 8.32 -2.79
N LEU A 19 -6.19 7.60 -3.24
CA LEU A 19 -6.17 6.13 -3.17
C LEU A 19 -6.06 5.61 -1.74
N ALA A 20 -5.53 6.42 -0.82
CA ALA A 20 -5.50 6.14 0.61
C ALA A 20 -6.77 6.61 1.32
N LEU A 21 -7.91 6.86 0.64
CA LEU A 21 -9.21 7.11 1.28
C LEU A 21 -9.92 5.79 1.60
N PRO A 22 -10.85 5.78 2.59
CA PRO A 22 -11.56 4.55 2.94
C PRO A 22 -12.38 4.09 1.73
N ALA A 23 -12.49 2.77 1.54
CA ALA A 23 -12.98 2.08 0.34
C ALA A 23 -12.05 2.07 -0.89
N LEU A 24 -11.19 3.07 -1.08
CA LEU A 24 -10.17 3.08 -2.16
C LEU A 24 -8.84 2.43 -1.75
N ASP A 25 -8.59 2.35 -0.44
CA ASP A 25 -7.42 1.73 0.19
C ASP A 25 -7.14 0.27 -0.26
N ILE A 26 -8.16 -0.41 -0.79
CA ILE A 26 -8.00 -1.75 -1.38
C ILE A 26 -6.91 -1.78 -2.46
N VAL A 27 -6.72 -0.67 -3.20
CA VAL A 27 -5.68 -0.55 -4.22
C VAL A 27 -4.28 -0.58 -3.58
N TRP A 28 -4.11 0.04 -2.40
CA TRP A 28 -2.87 -0.01 -1.64
C TRP A 28 -2.59 -1.39 -1.05
N ASN A 29 -3.61 -2.09 -0.57
CA ASN A 29 -3.49 -3.49 -0.16
C ASN A 29 -3.01 -4.40 -1.29
N ILE A 30 -3.56 -4.24 -2.50
CA ILE A 30 -3.11 -4.99 -3.69
C ILE A 30 -1.67 -4.60 -4.07
N TYR A 31 -1.33 -3.30 -4.03
CA TYR A 31 0.03 -2.81 -4.28
C TYR A 31 1.06 -3.42 -3.33
N ARG A 32 0.78 -3.46 -2.03
CA ARG A 32 1.64 -4.04 -0.99
C ARG A 32 1.97 -5.50 -1.27
N ILE A 33 0.95 -6.30 -1.59
CA ILE A 33 1.11 -7.71 -1.93
C ILE A 33 1.93 -7.87 -3.22
N CYS A 34 1.62 -7.09 -4.24
CA CYS A 34 2.34 -7.11 -5.51
C CYS A 34 3.82 -6.73 -5.32
N ARG A 35 4.12 -5.72 -4.49
CA ARG A 35 5.47 -5.24 -4.19
C ARG A 35 6.29 -6.29 -3.43
N SER A 36 5.72 -6.89 -2.39
CA SER A 36 6.35 -7.97 -1.63
C SER A 36 6.62 -9.20 -2.50
N ALA A 37 5.67 -9.54 -3.39
CA ALA A 37 5.82 -10.65 -4.33
C ALA A 37 6.94 -10.38 -5.35
N ASP A 38 7.06 -9.15 -5.86
CA ASP A 38 8.14 -8.76 -6.78
C ASP A 38 9.52 -8.81 -6.11
N LYS A 39 9.60 -8.47 -4.82
CA LYS A 39 10.80 -8.58 -3.99
C LYS A 39 11.10 -10.00 -3.48
N LYS A 40 10.26 -11.00 -3.81
CA LYS A 40 10.34 -12.37 -3.29
C LYS A 40 10.32 -12.43 -1.75
N ASN A 41 9.74 -11.42 -1.09
CA ASN A 41 9.59 -11.38 0.36
C ASN A 41 8.28 -12.05 0.77
N TRP A 42 8.33 -13.36 1.03
CA TRP A 42 7.16 -14.15 1.40
C TRP A 42 6.50 -13.71 2.72
N LEU A 43 7.28 -13.19 3.67
CA LEU A 43 6.73 -12.63 4.90
C LEU A 43 5.85 -11.42 4.60
N GLY A 44 6.33 -10.50 3.76
CA GLY A 44 5.56 -9.34 3.31
C GLY A 44 4.27 -9.75 2.59
N VAL A 45 4.31 -10.77 1.74
CA VAL A 45 3.11 -11.26 1.05
C VAL A 45 2.06 -11.79 2.05
N ILE A 46 2.48 -12.64 2.99
CA ILE A 46 1.58 -13.23 3.99
C ILE A 46 1.00 -12.14 4.90
N LEU A 47 1.83 -11.21 5.36
CA LEU A 47 1.37 -10.09 6.19
C LEU A 47 0.36 -9.21 5.44
N GLY A 48 0.60 -8.97 4.14
CA GLY A 48 -0.28 -8.18 3.29
C GLY A 48 -1.65 -8.79 3.14
N ILE A 49 -1.72 -10.10 2.92
CA ILE A 49 -2.99 -10.83 2.86
C ILE A 49 -3.72 -10.81 4.21
N LEU A 50 -2.99 -11.01 5.32
CA LEU A 50 -3.57 -11.00 6.67
C LEU A 50 -4.12 -9.62 7.05
N MET A 51 -3.49 -8.55 6.56
CA MET A 51 -3.90 -7.17 6.84
C MET A 51 -5.13 -6.71 6.04
N ILE A 52 -5.62 -7.43 5.02
CA ILE A 52 -6.79 -7.01 4.22
C ILE A 52 -8.07 -6.84 5.05
N PHE A 53 -8.28 -7.67 6.08
CA PHE A 53 -9.53 -7.64 6.88
C PHE A 53 -9.38 -6.82 8.18
N PRO A 54 -8.81 -7.33 9.29
CA PRO A 54 -8.74 -6.58 10.54
C PRO A 54 -7.65 -5.51 10.54
N GLY A 55 -6.58 -5.69 9.75
CA GLY A 55 -5.45 -4.77 9.70
C GLY A 55 -5.72 -3.50 8.88
N SER A 56 -6.60 -3.58 7.88
CA SER A 56 -6.76 -2.53 6.87
C SER A 56 -7.22 -1.23 7.49
N PHE A 57 -8.03 -1.25 8.55
CA PHE A 57 -8.51 -0.01 9.16
C PHE A 57 -7.39 0.76 9.91
N ILE A 58 -6.52 0.06 10.64
CA ILE A 58 -5.38 0.67 11.35
C ILE A 58 -4.32 1.11 10.34
N VAL A 59 -4.03 0.25 9.39
CA VAL A 59 -3.04 0.46 8.33
C VAL A 59 -3.44 1.63 7.43
N TRP A 60 -4.73 1.78 7.12
CA TRP A 60 -5.28 2.88 6.35
C TRP A 60 -5.02 4.25 7.01
N VAL A 61 -5.26 4.37 8.33
CA VAL A 61 -4.98 5.62 9.06
C VAL A 61 -3.49 5.96 9.00
N LEU A 62 -2.64 4.95 9.17
CA LEU A 62 -1.18 5.13 9.08
C LEU A 62 -0.75 5.51 7.66
N ASP A 63 -1.36 4.93 6.64
CA ASP A 63 -1.09 5.26 5.23
C ASP A 63 -1.49 6.67 4.88
N LEU A 64 -2.64 7.14 5.37
CA LEU A 64 -3.04 8.52 5.18
C LEU A 64 -2.00 9.46 5.81
N PHE A 65 -1.55 9.15 7.04
CA PHE A 65 -0.55 9.93 7.75
C PHE A 65 0.81 9.93 7.05
N THR A 66 1.34 8.77 6.66
CA THR A 66 2.64 8.65 5.97
C THR A 66 2.61 9.18 4.55
N THR A 67 1.49 9.07 3.84
CA THR A 67 1.35 9.67 2.50
C THR A 67 1.34 11.20 2.60
N ILE A 68 0.69 11.78 3.61
CA ILE A 68 0.69 13.22 3.84
C ILE A 68 2.07 13.73 4.28
N THR A 69 2.74 13.04 5.21
CA THR A 69 3.99 13.51 5.84
C THR A 69 5.25 13.12 5.06
N GLN A 70 5.27 11.94 4.46
CA GLN A 70 6.46 11.32 3.86
C GLN A 70 6.32 11.00 2.37
N ASP A 71 5.15 11.23 1.76
CA ASP A 71 4.84 10.87 0.36
C ASP A 71 5.06 9.37 0.05
N LYS A 72 4.91 8.55 1.09
CA LYS A 72 5.18 7.11 1.06
C LYS A 72 4.07 6.36 1.76
N VAL A 73 3.77 5.18 1.23
CA VAL A 73 2.85 4.21 1.81
C VAL A 73 3.61 3.33 2.79
N LEU A 74 3.03 3.11 3.97
CA LEU A 74 3.67 2.40 5.07
C LEU A 74 3.71 0.90 4.75
N TRP A 75 4.88 0.39 4.37
CA TRP A 75 5.04 -1.03 4.07
C TRP A 75 6.38 -1.60 4.51
N ILE A 76 6.35 -2.85 4.99
CA ILE A 76 7.53 -3.64 5.33
C ILE A 76 7.96 -4.36 4.05
N ASP A 77 9.09 -3.94 3.49
CA ASP A 77 9.78 -4.64 2.41
C ASP A 77 11.21 -4.99 2.81
#